data_AF-A0A7G2T8L5-F1
#
_entry.id   AF-A0A7G2T8L5-F1
#
_cell.length_a   1.000
_cell.length_b   1.000
_cell.length_c   1.000
_cell.angle_alpha   90.00
_cell.angle_beta   90.00
_cell.angle_gamma   90.00
#
_symmetry.space_group_name_H-M   'P 1'
#
loop_
_entity.id
_entity.type
_entity.pdbx_description
1 polymer ?
#
loop_
_entity_poly.entity_id
_entity_poly.type
_entity_poly.pdbx_seq_one_letter_code
_entity_poly.pdbx_strand_id
1 'polypeptide(L)'
;MFKSKHFLWFICCLSSMCVYSQYYNKEIQANLNAQEINGLIQLDAFATNKTEVNSSVRYVFSIIYPNSKSDTLKKEVTEGRLVINPNEKIEVLSITLDKEVDEKKIILFLIYDTEDNIVGKARLVFEGGELVEDDTKVNVIQRQNNLDVQASKADGISLTGIVVEDTKTKPGSDFYKEFYSDYLSKNINGKFIVTIKEVLAIGRNTKIEVLVANTKVLEFIVRPSMAYLREMKNYAILRVIKQLELMNKNQNTVQHY
;
A
#
# COMPACT_ATOMS: atom_id res chain seq x y z
N MET A 1 30.06 50.93 -1.70
CA MET A 1 30.30 50.19 -2.95
C MET A 1 30.82 48.79 -2.62
N PHE A 2 29.97 47.96 -2.03
CA PHE A 2 30.22 46.55 -1.73
C PHE A 2 28.98 45.79 -2.24
N LYS A 3 29.12 44.48 -2.50
CA LYS A 3 28.02 43.51 -2.75
C LYS A 3 27.57 43.30 -4.20
N SER A 4 28.48 42.89 -5.09
CA SER A 4 28.06 42.26 -6.36
C SER A 4 28.68 40.86 -6.55
N LYS A 5 29.97 40.69 -6.24
CA LYS A 5 30.66 39.40 -6.43
C LYS A 5 30.18 38.28 -5.49
N HIS A 6 29.85 38.60 -4.24
CA HIS A 6 29.29 37.61 -3.29
C HIS A 6 27.82 37.29 -3.55
N PHE A 7 27.08 38.19 -4.21
CA PHE A 7 25.69 37.97 -4.58
C PHE A 7 25.57 36.95 -5.73
N LEU A 8 26.51 36.98 -6.67
CA LEU A 8 26.57 36.02 -7.78
C LEU A 8 26.93 34.61 -7.31
N TRP A 9 27.80 34.49 -6.30
CA TRP A 9 28.16 33.19 -5.71
C TRP A 9 27.01 32.58 -4.90
N PHE A 10 26.23 33.42 -4.19
CA PHE A 10 25.03 33.00 -3.47
C PHE A 10 23.93 32.50 -4.43
N ILE A 11 23.77 33.14 -5.59
CA ILE A 11 22.84 32.71 -6.65
C ILE A 11 23.25 31.38 -7.29
N CYS A 12 24.55 31.12 -7.45
CA CYS A 12 25.06 29.86 -8.00
C CYS A 12 24.93 28.68 -7.01
N CYS A 13 24.95 28.92 -5.70
CA CYS A 13 24.65 27.89 -4.70
C CYS A 13 23.15 27.53 -4.65
N LEU A 14 22.26 28.48 -4.97
CA LEU A 14 20.81 28.26 -4.92
C LEU A 14 20.29 27.37 -6.06
N SER A 15 20.99 27.32 -7.21
CA SER A 15 20.64 26.44 -8.34
C SER A 15 21.01 24.97 -8.15
N SER A 16 21.66 24.62 -7.03
CA SER A 16 22.09 23.24 -6.74
C SER A 16 21.06 22.43 -5.94
N MET A 17 19.94 23.04 -5.54
CA MET A 17 18.88 22.37 -4.79
C MET A 17 17.85 21.69 -5.71
N CYS A 18 18.33 20.87 -6.67
CA CYS A 18 17.47 19.85 -7.28
C CYS A 18 17.42 18.66 -6.31
N VAL A 19 16.57 18.76 -5.29
CA VAL A 19 16.23 17.63 -4.44
C VAL A 19 15.42 16.66 -5.29
N TYR A 20 16.07 15.62 -5.81
CA TYR A 20 15.39 14.52 -6.49
C TYR A 20 14.51 13.79 -5.48
N SER A 21 13.23 14.16 -5.42
CA SER A 21 12.20 13.37 -4.77
C SER A 21 12.14 11.98 -5.44
N GLN A 22 11.91 10.94 -4.65
CA GLN A 22 11.86 9.56 -5.12
C GLN A 22 10.78 9.43 -6.23
N TYR A 23 11.23 9.20 -7.48
CA TYR A 23 10.35 9.17 -8.65
C TYR A 23 9.48 7.90 -8.74
N TYR A 24 10.00 6.78 -8.22
CA TYR A 24 9.33 5.48 -8.27
C TYR A 24 8.30 5.29 -7.16
N ASN A 25 7.30 4.44 -7.39
CA ASN A 25 6.22 4.10 -6.45
C ASN A 25 5.29 5.26 -6.08
N LYS A 26 5.32 6.36 -6.84
CA LYS A 26 4.49 7.54 -6.59
C LYS A 26 3.04 7.30 -7.01
N GLU A 27 2.83 6.94 -8.27
CA GLU A 27 1.51 6.74 -8.87
C GLU A 27 1.16 5.25 -8.89
N ILE A 28 2.06 4.43 -9.42
CA ILE A 28 1.99 2.97 -9.36
C ILE A 28 3.04 2.46 -8.39
N GLN A 29 2.59 1.90 -7.27
CA GLN A 29 3.47 1.33 -6.24
C GLN A 29 3.61 -0.18 -6.42
N ALA A 30 4.86 -0.65 -6.48
CA ALA A 30 5.20 -2.05 -6.36
C ALA A 30 5.49 -2.41 -4.89
N ASN A 31 5.02 -3.57 -4.44
CA ASN A 31 5.36 -4.14 -3.15
C ASN A 31 5.68 -5.62 -3.28
N LEU A 32 6.57 -6.09 -2.42
CA LEU A 32 6.88 -7.51 -2.25
C LEU A 32 6.67 -7.85 -0.78
N ASN A 33 5.91 -8.92 -0.53
CA ASN A 33 5.78 -9.53 0.78
C ASN A 33 6.44 -10.91 0.72
N ALA A 34 7.17 -11.26 1.77
CA ALA A 34 7.76 -12.57 1.96
C ALA A 34 7.31 -13.12 3.31
N GLN A 35 6.87 -14.37 3.32
CA GLN A 35 6.48 -15.08 4.54
C GLN A 35 7.07 -16.48 4.52
N GLU A 36 7.60 -16.92 5.66
CA GLU A 36 8.05 -18.31 5.81
C GLU A 36 6.87 -19.16 6.30
N ILE A 37 6.53 -20.19 5.52
CA ILE A 37 5.48 -21.14 5.85
C ILE A 37 6.05 -22.55 5.66
N ASN A 38 6.15 -23.30 6.75
CA ASN A 38 6.64 -24.69 6.76
C ASN A 38 8.02 -24.88 6.09
N GLY A 39 8.95 -23.95 6.31
CA GLY A 39 10.31 -24.02 5.74
C GLY A 39 10.41 -23.61 4.27
N LEU A 40 9.31 -23.16 3.66
CA LEU A 40 9.27 -22.56 2.34
C LEU A 40 9.03 -21.06 2.45
N ILE A 41 9.56 -20.30 1.49
CA ILE A 41 9.36 -18.85 1.40
C ILE A 41 8.23 -18.60 0.40
N GLN A 42 7.07 -18.15 0.88
CA GLN A 42 6.01 -17.62 0.04
C GLN A 42 6.31 -16.15 -0.28
N LEU A 43 6.32 -15.82 -1.57
CA LEU A 43 6.55 -14.48 -2.11
C LEU A 43 5.32 -13.99 -2.86
N ASP A 44 4.76 -12.87 -2.41
CA ASP A 44 3.62 -12.23 -3.05
C ASP A 44 4.02 -10.84 -3.56
N ALA A 45 3.84 -10.62 -4.86
CA ALA A 45 4.09 -9.35 -5.53
C ALA A 45 2.78 -8.60 -5.76
N PHE A 46 2.71 -7.36 -5.26
CA PHE A 46 1.53 -6.52 -5.38
C PHE A 46 1.81 -5.25 -6.17
N ALA A 47 0.86 -4.87 -7.00
CA ALA A 47 0.82 -3.56 -7.65
C ALA A 47 -0.36 -2.75 -7.09
N THR A 48 -0.10 -1.51 -6.69
CA THR A 48 -1.12 -0.57 -6.20
C THR A 48 -1.18 0.63 -7.12
N ASN A 49 -2.34 0.89 -7.72
CA ASN A 49 -2.59 2.12 -8.44
C ASN A 49 -3.15 3.17 -7.50
N LYS A 50 -2.40 4.24 -7.22
CA LYS A 50 -2.81 5.35 -6.33
C LYS A 50 -3.48 6.49 -7.07
N THR A 51 -3.68 6.36 -8.38
CA THR A 51 -4.33 7.39 -9.20
C THR A 51 -5.84 7.19 -9.21
N GLU A 52 -6.55 8.22 -9.67
CA GLU A 52 -8.01 8.20 -9.83
C GLU A 52 -8.46 7.62 -11.20
N VAL A 53 -7.53 7.08 -12.00
CA VAL A 53 -7.80 6.54 -13.35
C VAL A 53 -7.23 5.13 -13.53
N ASN A 54 -7.77 4.37 -14.47
CA ASN A 54 -7.26 3.04 -14.81
C ASN A 54 -5.84 3.16 -15.37
N SER A 55 -4.94 2.27 -14.94
CA SER A 55 -3.57 2.23 -15.41
C SER A 55 -3.28 0.90 -16.09
N SER A 56 -2.86 0.93 -17.36
CA SER A 56 -2.33 -0.25 -18.05
C SER A 56 -0.84 -0.31 -17.83
N VAL A 57 -0.36 -1.44 -17.30
CA VAL A 57 1.05 -1.60 -16.93
C VAL A 57 1.61 -2.91 -17.43
N ARG A 58 2.92 -2.92 -17.69
CA ARG A 58 3.73 -4.13 -17.90
C ARG A 58 4.55 -4.38 -16.65
N TYR A 59 4.61 -5.62 -16.19
CA TYR A 59 5.46 -5.98 -15.06
C TYR A 59 6.57 -6.94 -15.48
N VAL A 60 7.68 -6.88 -14.74
CA VAL A 60 8.80 -7.80 -14.83
C VAL A 60 9.17 -8.21 -13.41
N PHE A 61 8.95 -9.48 -13.10
CA PHE A 61 9.39 -10.12 -11.87
C PHE A 61 10.65 -10.92 -12.16
N SER A 62 11.67 -10.80 -11.31
CA SER A 62 12.96 -11.45 -11.51
C SER A 62 13.48 -12.06 -10.23
N ILE A 63 13.93 -13.31 -10.32
CA ILE A 63 14.71 -14.00 -9.29
C ILE A 63 16.14 -14.10 -9.82
N ILE A 64 17.06 -13.47 -9.11
CA ILE A 64 18.47 -13.40 -9.50
C ILE A 64 19.27 -14.20 -8.47
N TYR A 65 20.11 -15.12 -8.94
CA TYR A 65 21.01 -15.94 -8.15
C TYR A 65 22.44 -15.44 -8.39
N PRO A 66 22.98 -14.54 -7.54
CA PRO A 66 24.32 -14.01 -7.73
C PRO A 66 25.33 -15.10 -7.39
N ASN A 67 26.11 -15.53 -8.38
CA ASN A 67 27.23 -16.45 -8.15
C ASN A 67 28.50 -15.64 -7.87
N SER A 68 29.17 -15.90 -6.74
CA SER A 68 30.43 -15.23 -6.36
C SER A 68 31.62 -15.61 -7.25
N LYS A 69 31.52 -16.68 -8.06
CA LYS A 69 32.65 -17.30 -8.78
C LYS A 69 32.48 -17.44 -10.30
N SER A 70 31.36 -17.00 -10.88
CA SER A 70 31.08 -17.10 -12.32
C SER A 70 30.51 -15.79 -12.87
N ASP A 71 30.94 -15.40 -14.07
CA ASP A 71 30.47 -14.19 -14.76
C ASP A 71 29.03 -14.34 -15.31
N THR A 72 28.49 -15.56 -15.30
CA THR A 72 27.10 -15.85 -15.68
C THR A 72 26.16 -15.83 -14.48
N LEU A 73 25.30 -14.80 -14.42
CA LEU A 73 24.22 -14.68 -13.45
C LEU A 73 23.04 -15.56 -13.87
N LYS A 74 22.68 -16.57 -13.07
CA LYS A 74 21.41 -17.29 -13.26
C LYS A 74 20.27 -16.34 -12.90
N LYS A 75 19.32 -16.17 -13.82
CA LYS A 75 18.16 -15.30 -13.64
C LYS A 75 16.90 -15.98 -14.17
N GLU A 76 15.86 -15.99 -13.37
CA GLU A 76 14.52 -16.43 -13.74
C GLU A 76 13.63 -15.19 -13.86
N VAL A 77 12.87 -15.07 -14.97
CA VAL A 77 12.09 -13.87 -15.29
C VAL A 77 10.66 -14.25 -15.65
N THR A 78 9.71 -13.57 -15.04
CA THR A 78 8.28 -13.67 -15.35
C THR A 78 7.75 -12.29 -15.71
N GLU A 79 7.10 -12.17 -16.86
CA GLU A 79 6.59 -10.90 -17.37
C GLU A 79 5.13 -11.01 -17.76
N GLY A 80 4.42 -9.88 -17.69
CA GLY A 80 3.03 -9.82 -18.12
C GLY A 80 2.51 -8.39 -18.21
N ARG A 81 1.25 -8.27 -18.62
CA ARG A 81 0.53 -6.99 -18.67
C ARG A 81 -0.79 -7.12 -17.94
N LEU A 82 -1.19 -6.08 -17.25
CA LEU A 82 -2.51 -5.99 -16.62
C LEU A 82 -3.02 -4.55 -16.60
N VAL A 83 -4.31 -4.41 -16.33
CA VAL A 83 -4.95 -3.12 -16.03
C VAL A 83 -5.26 -3.11 -14.54
N ILE A 84 -4.86 -2.03 -13.87
CA ILE A 84 -5.13 -1.80 -12.45
C ILE A 84 -6.13 -0.65 -12.34
N ASN A 85 -7.25 -0.90 -11.68
CA ASN A 85 -8.29 0.10 -11.47
C ASN A 85 -7.81 1.20 -10.51
N PRO A 86 -8.53 2.33 -10.40
CA PRO A 86 -8.13 3.42 -9.53
C PRO A 86 -8.17 2.97 -8.07
N ASN A 87 -7.16 3.36 -7.30
CA ASN A 87 -7.04 3.06 -5.87
C ASN A 87 -7.16 1.55 -5.55
N GLU A 88 -6.74 0.70 -6.49
CA GLU A 88 -6.78 -0.74 -6.35
C GLU A 88 -5.39 -1.28 -6.06
N LYS A 89 -5.32 -2.21 -5.11
CA LYS A 89 -4.17 -3.06 -4.88
C LYS A 89 -4.49 -4.47 -5.36
N ILE A 90 -3.74 -4.95 -6.34
CA ILE A 90 -3.88 -6.27 -6.94
C ILE A 90 -2.64 -7.13 -6.65
N GLU A 91 -2.85 -8.40 -6.37
CA GLU A 91 -1.80 -9.42 -6.36
C GLU A 91 -1.47 -9.79 -7.81
N VAL A 92 -0.24 -9.52 -8.22
CA VAL A 92 0.23 -9.75 -9.59
C VAL A 92 0.78 -11.16 -9.74
N LEU A 93 1.46 -11.65 -8.71
CA LEU A 93 2.13 -12.94 -8.70
C LEU A 93 2.26 -13.44 -7.26
N SER A 94 2.03 -14.73 -7.05
CA SER A 94 2.38 -15.45 -5.82
C SER A 94 3.19 -16.70 -6.20
N ILE A 95 4.37 -16.86 -5.60
CA ILE A 95 5.25 -18.01 -5.83
C ILE A 95 5.81 -18.54 -4.52
N THR A 96 6.16 -19.82 -4.52
CA THR A 96 6.83 -20.47 -3.39
C THR A 96 8.26 -20.81 -3.78
N LEU A 97 9.22 -20.47 -2.92
CA LEU A 97 10.63 -20.77 -3.10
C LEU A 97 11.15 -21.63 -1.94
N ASP A 98 12.13 -22.49 -2.26
CA ASP A 98 12.87 -23.22 -1.25
C ASP A 98 13.82 -22.29 -0.47
N LYS A 99 13.82 -22.45 0.86
CA LYS A 99 14.75 -21.78 1.77
C LYS A 99 16.10 -22.47 1.72
N GLU A 100 16.92 -22.04 0.76
CA GLU A 100 18.29 -22.54 0.62
C GLU A 100 19.24 -21.71 1.51
N VAL A 101 19.87 -22.40 2.45
CA VAL A 101 20.64 -21.81 3.57
C VAL A 101 22.02 -21.27 3.16
N ASP A 102 22.48 -21.57 1.94
CA ASP A 102 23.82 -21.16 1.47
C ASP A 102 23.80 -20.28 0.19
N GLU A 103 22.60 -19.86 -0.26
CA GLU A 103 22.48 -19.08 -1.50
C GLU A 103 21.94 -17.67 -1.27
N LYS A 104 22.57 -16.69 -1.95
CA LYS A 104 22.02 -15.35 -2.07
C LYS A 104 20.97 -15.34 -3.18
N LYS A 105 19.79 -14.81 -2.89
CA LYS A 105 18.71 -14.62 -3.89
C LYS A 105 18.24 -13.18 -3.85
N ILE A 106 18.18 -12.52 -5.00
CA ILE A 106 17.65 -11.16 -5.13
C ILE A 106 16.33 -11.25 -5.90
N ILE A 107 15.26 -10.85 -5.25
CA ILE A 107 13.93 -10.71 -5.85
C ILE A 107 13.76 -9.27 -6.28
N LEU A 108 13.43 -9.05 -7.55
CA LEU A 108 13.20 -7.73 -8.11
C LEU A 108 11.85 -7.71 -8.83
N PHE A 109 11.02 -6.73 -8.49
CA PHE A 109 9.74 -6.51 -9.13
C PHE A 109 9.67 -5.09 -9.68
N LEU A 110 9.56 -4.98 -11.00
CA LEU A 110 9.50 -3.72 -11.73
C LEU A 110 8.16 -3.60 -12.45
N ILE A 111 7.59 -2.40 -12.41
CA ILE A 111 6.37 -2.06 -13.12
C ILE A 111 6.67 -0.90 -14.06
N TYR A 112 6.25 -1.08 -15.31
CA TYR A 112 6.43 -0.15 -16.41
C TYR A 112 5.07 0.38 -16.87
N ASP A 113 5.03 1.66 -17.24
CA ASP A 113 3.87 2.27 -17.88
C ASP A 113 3.80 1.93 -19.39
N THR A 114 2.85 2.55 -20.09
CA THR A 114 2.66 2.38 -21.53
C THR A 114 3.79 2.96 -22.39
N GLU A 115 4.63 3.81 -21.81
CA GLU A 115 5.79 4.44 -22.45
C GLU A 115 7.10 3.69 -22.11
N ASP A 116 7.00 2.52 -21.48
CA ASP A 116 8.12 1.71 -20.99
C ASP A 116 9.01 2.41 -19.94
N ASN A 117 8.48 3.41 -19.23
CA ASN A 117 9.16 3.99 -18.07
C ASN A 117 8.91 3.16 -16.81
N ILE A 118 9.93 2.99 -15.97
CA ILE A 118 9.75 2.34 -14.66
C ILE A 118 8.98 3.29 -13.75
N VAL A 119 7.76 2.90 -13.39
CA VAL A 119 6.87 3.67 -12.49
C VAL A 119 6.81 3.07 -11.09
N GLY A 120 7.02 1.76 -10.95
CA GLY A 120 7.03 1.05 -9.67
C GLY A 120 8.23 0.12 -9.54
N LYS A 121 8.79 0.02 -8.32
CA LYS A 121 9.89 -0.91 -8.01
C LYS A 121 9.80 -1.47 -6.60
N ALA A 122 10.11 -2.76 -6.44
CA ALA A 122 10.29 -3.40 -5.15
C ALA A 122 11.44 -4.41 -5.23
N ARG A 123 12.19 -4.57 -4.14
CA ARG A 123 13.34 -5.47 -4.04
C ARG A 123 13.32 -6.18 -2.71
N LEU A 124 13.62 -7.48 -2.72
CA LEU A 124 13.96 -8.26 -1.53
C LEU A 124 15.29 -8.97 -1.76
N VAL A 125 16.06 -9.13 -0.69
CA VAL A 125 17.31 -9.88 -0.72
C VAL A 125 17.24 -10.94 0.35
N PHE A 126 17.51 -12.17 -0.05
CA PHE A 126 17.73 -13.27 0.85
C PHE A 126 19.22 -13.59 0.84
N GLU A 127 19.83 -13.69 2.01
CA GLU A 127 21.16 -14.24 2.20
C GLU A 127 21.06 -15.33 3.27
N GLY A 128 21.54 -16.53 2.95
CA GLY A 128 21.49 -17.66 3.86
C GLY A 128 20.09 -18.12 4.25
N GLY A 129 19.11 -17.90 3.37
CA GLY A 129 17.70 -18.21 3.64
C GLY A 129 16.98 -17.18 4.53
N GLU A 130 17.65 -16.10 4.94
CA GLU A 130 17.06 -15.02 5.74
C GLU A 130 16.93 -13.74 4.93
N LEU A 131 15.87 -12.97 5.21
CA LEU A 131 15.68 -11.64 4.63
C LEU A 131 16.70 -10.67 5.21
N VAL A 132 17.55 -10.12 4.36
CA VAL A 132 18.46 -9.04 4.73
C VAL A 132 17.73 -7.72 4.49
N GLU A 133 17.54 -6.93 5.55
CA GLU A 133 16.98 -5.59 5.41
C GLU A 133 17.91 -4.71 4.55
N ASP A 134 17.37 -4.23 3.44
CA ASP A 134 18.01 -3.27 2.56
C ASP A 134 17.32 -1.91 2.75
N ASP A 135 18.08 -0.81 2.64
CA ASP A 135 17.64 0.57 2.98
C ASP A 135 16.40 1.07 2.20
N THR A 136 15.94 0.32 1.20
CA THR A 136 14.64 0.52 0.52
C THR A 136 13.47 -0.06 1.33
N LYS A 137 13.12 0.58 2.46
CA LYS A 137 11.89 0.38 3.28
C LYS A 137 10.95 -0.75 2.81
N VAL A 138 11.24 -1.97 3.23
CA VAL A 138 10.37 -3.14 3.12
C VAL A 138 9.65 -3.31 4.45
N ASN A 139 8.33 -3.44 4.47
CA ASN A 139 7.61 -3.85 5.68
C ASN A 139 7.69 -5.37 5.80
N VAL A 140 8.63 -5.88 6.60
CA VAL A 140 8.71 -7.29 6.94
C VAL A 140 7.78 -7.57 8.13
N ILE A 141 6.81 -8.48 7.99
CA ILE A 141 6.07 -9.04 9.12
C ILE A 141 6.70 -10.39 9.45
N GLN A 142 7.66 -10.41 10.36
CA GLN A 142 8.11 -11.65 11.00
C GLN A 142 7.18 -11.94 12.19
N ARG A 143 6.45 -13.06 12.15
CA ARG A 143 5.84 -13.66 13.33
C ARG A 143 6.66 -14.89 13.69
N GLN A 144 7.38 -14.85 14.80
CA GLN A 144 7.93 -16.05 15.42
C GLN A 144 7.22 -16.28 16.76
N ASN A 145 6.52 -17.42 16.85
CA ASN A 145 6.02 -17.95 18.11
C ASN A 145 7.21 -18.37 18.98
N ASN A 146 7.25 -17.93 20.25
CA ASN A 146 7.69 -18.73 21.40
C ASN A 146 7.20 -18.04 22.68
N LEU A 147 6.52 -18.80 23.53
CA LEU A 147 6.10 -18.43 24.88
C LEU A 147 7.34 -18.46 25.79
N ASP A 148 7.67 -17.34 26.44
CA ASP A 148 7.85 -17.28 27.90
C ASP A 148 8.04 -15.83 28.37
N VAL A 149 7.52 -15.59 29.57
CA VAL A 149 7.15 -14.29 30.15
C VAL A 149 8.36 -13.46 30.58
N GLN A 150 8.46 -12.20 30.10
CA GLN A 150 8.77 -11.04 30.94
C GLN A 150 8.51 -9.70 30.22
N ALA A 151 7.93 -8.78 30.98
CA ALA A 151 7.20 -7.61 30.53
C ALA A 151 8.04 -6.55 29.80
N SER A 152 7.36 -5.84 28.89
CA SER A 152 7.69 -4.53 28.27
C SER A 152 8.08 -4.51 26.78
N LYS A 153 7.22 -5.07 25.94
CA LYS A 153 6.84 -4.46 24.65
C LYS A 153 5.47 -5.01 24.34
N ALA A 154 4.48 -4.13 24.13
CA ALA A 154 3.19 -4.55 23.63
C ALA A 154 3.42 -5.11 22.21
N ASP A 155 3.69 -6.40 22.14
CA ASP A 155 3.60 -7.23 20.95
C ASP A 155 2.12 -7.35 20.60
N GLY A 156 1.57 -6.21 20.20
CA GLY A 156 0.18 -6.05 19.86
C GLY A 156 0.03 -6.46 18.42
N ILE A 157 -0.74 -7.53 18.19
CA ILE A 157 -1.36 -7.76 16.88
C ILE A 157 -2.00 -6.42 16.45
N SER A 158 -1.42 -5.77 15.45
CA SER A 158 -1.93 -4.49 14.96
C SER A 158 -3.26 -4.77 14.25
N LEU A 159 -4.36 -4.49 14.94
CA LEU A 159 -5.70 -4.57 14.39
C LEU A 159 -5.85 -3.52 13.29
N THR A 160 -5.77 -3.97 12.03
CA THR A 160 -5.89 -3.13 10.83
C THR A 160 -7.08 -3.59 9.99
N GLY A 161 -7.61 -2.71 9.15
CA GLY A 161 -8.71 -3.03 8.23
C GLY A 161 -10.08 -3.16 8.90
N ILE A 162 -10.26 -2.61 10.10
CA ILE A 162 -11.54 -2.67 10.81
C ILE A 162 -12.53 -1.70 10.19
N VAL A 163 -13.70 -2.22 9.79
CA VAL A 163 -14.89 -1.43 9.45
C VAL A 163 -16.00 -1.77 10.44
N VAL A 164 -16.61 -0.75 11.03
CA VAL A 164 -17.69 -0.88 12.03
C VAL A 164 -19.02 -0.44 11.43
N GLU A 165 -20.04 -1.27 11.63
CA GLU A 165 -21.43 -0.96 11.29
C GLU A 165 -22.15 -0.30 12.47
N ASP A 166 -22.60 0.94 12.30
CA ASP A 166 -23.53 1.63 13.20
C ASP A 166 -24.75 2.08 12.37
N THR A 167 -25.43 1.11 11.75
CA THR A 167 -26.62 1.35 10.92
C THR A 167 -27.87 0.81 11.59
N LYS A 168 -29.03 1.40 11.26
CA LYS A 168 -30.31 1.10 11.91
C LYS A 168 -31.34 0.55 10.93
N THR A 169 -31.21 0.87 9.64
CA THR A 169 -32.17 0.50 8.61
C THR A 169 -31.60 -0.54 7.65
N LYS A 170 -32.48 -1.26 6.93
CA LYS A 170 -32.06 -2.23 5.92
C LYS A 170 -31.21 -1.61 4.80
N PRO A 171 -31.58 -0.46 4.21
CA PRO A 171 -30.71 0.21 3.23
C PRO A 171 -29.35 0.64 3.81
N GLY A 172 -29.32 1.05 5.09
CA GLY A 172 -28.07 1.34 5.80
C GLY A 172 -27.16 0.12 5.90
N SER A 173 -27.72 -1.01 6.34
CA SER A 173 -26.97 -2.27 6.45
C SER A 173 -26.54 -2.81 5.10
N ASP A 174 -27.36 -2.65 4.05
CA ASP A 174 -27.00 -3.05 2.70
C ASP A 174 -25.84 -2.23 2.15
N PHE A 175 -25.83 -0.92 2.40
CA PHE A 175 -24.69 -0.07 2.06
C PHE A 175 -23.43 -0.51 2.81
N TYR A 176 -23.52 -0.81 4.11
CA TYR A 176 -22.38 -1.29 4.89
C TYR A 176 -21.78 -2.58 4.30
N LYS A 177 -22.62 -3.56 3.94
CA LYS A 177 -22.15 -4.84 3.38
C LYS A 177 -21.45 -4.65 2.04
N GLU A 178 -22.04 -3.85 1.16
CA GLU A 178 -21.46 -3.50 -0.14
C GLU A 178 -20.12 -2.77 0.04
N PHE A 179 -20.08 -1.78 0.95
CA PHE A 179 -18.85 -1.05 1.28
C PHE A 179 -17.77 -1.97 1.85
N TYR A 180 -18.11 -2.83 2.80
CA TYR A 180 -17.15 -3.70 3.47
C TYR A 180 -16.58 -4.76 2.50
N SER A 181 -17.43 -5.31 1.62
CA SER A 181 -16.98 -6.21 0.54
C SER A 181 -15.95 -5.55 -0.38
N ASP A 182 -16.22 -4.32 -0.83
CA ASP A 182 -15.26 -3.54 -1.64
C ASP A 182 -14.00 -3.19 -0.84
N TYR A 183 -14.14 -2.87 0.44
CA TYR A 183 -13.01 -2.54 1.30
C TYR A 183 -12.04 -3.71 1.46
N LEU A 184 -12.57 -4.92 1.64
CA LEU A 184 -11.79 -6.17 1.74
C LEU A 184 -11.16 -6.54 0.40
N SER A 185 -11.95 -6.56 -0.68
CA SER A 185 -11.45 -6.95 -2.01
C SER A 185 -10.35 -6.01 -2.52
N LYS A 186 -10.39 -4.73 -2.15
CA LYS A 186 -9.34 -3.74 -2.46
C LYS A 186 -8.16 -3.75 -1.50
N ASN A 187 -8.15 -4.63 -0.50
CA ASN A 187 -7.07 -4.76 0.49
C ASN A 187 -6.69 -3.43 1.18
N ILE A 188 -7.69 -2.58 1.49
CA ILE A 188 -7.44 -1.22 2.00
C ILE A 188 -6.74 -1.25 3.37
N ASN A 189 -7.00 -2.27 4.21
CA ASN A 189 -6.25 -2.66 5.41
C ASN A 189 -5.65 -1.50 6.23
N GLY A 190 -6.45 -0.45 6.46
CA GLY A 190 -5.99 0.78 7.10
C GLY A 190 -5.75 0.62 8.60
N LYS A 191 -4.83 1.41 9.18
CA LYS A 191 -4.58 1.43 10.64
C LYS A 191 -5.72 2.06 11.45
N PHE A 192 -6.58 2.84 10.79
CA PHE A 192 -7.68 3.56 11.42
C PHE A 192 -8.99 2.84 11.18
N ILE A 193 -9.84 2.82 12.22
CA ILE A 193 -11.19 2.27 12.14
C ILE A 193 -12.02 3.11 11.19
N VAL A 194 -12.71 2.46 10.25
CA VAL A 194 -13.72 3.09 9.39
C VAL A 194 -15.09 2.80 9.97
N THR A 195 -15.92 3.82 10.20
CA THR A 195 -17.26 3.64 10.77
C THR A 195 -18.31 4.06 9.76
N ILE A 196 -19.26 3.18 9.47
CA ILE A 196 -20.45 3.48 8.68
C ILE A 196 -21.59 3.76 9.65
N LYS A 197 -21.91 5.04 9.84
CA LYS A 197 -22.87 5.50 10.84
C LYS A 197 -24.15 6.01 10.21
N GLU A 198 -25.30 5.54 10.66
CA GLU A 198 -26.61 6.03 10.24
C GLU A 198 -27.23 6.96 11.29
N VAL A 199 -27.55 8.18 10.87
CA VAL A 199 -28.15 9.21 11.72
C VAL A 199 -29.53 9.55 11.17
N LEU A 200 -30.50 9.73 12.07
CA LEU A 200 -31.83 10.23 11.69
C LEU A 200 -31.70 11.63 11.10
N ALA A 201 -32.31 11.83 9.94
CA ALA A 201 -32.41 13.14 9.30
C ALA A 201 -33.82 13.70 9.49
N ILE A 202 -34.08 14.90 8.94
CA ILE A 202 -35.38 15.55 9.04
C ILE A 202 -36.46 14.68 8.37
N GLY A 203 -37.58 14.50 9.06
CA GLY A 203 -38.72 13.69 8.60
C GLY A 203 -38.50 12.19 8.86
N ARG A 204 -38.85 11.36 7.88
CA ARG A 204 -38.69 9.89 7.93
C ARG A 204 -37.41 9.42 7.23
N ASN A 205 -36.50 10.35 6.94
CA ASN A 205 -35.26 10.06 6.23
C ASN A 205 -34.12 9.81 7.20
N THR A 206 -33.11 9.09 6.74
CA THR A 206 -31.85 8.90 7.43
C THR A 206 -30.70 9.32 6.52
N LYS A 207 -29.55 9.59 7.12
CA LYS A 207 -28.30 9.84 6.39
C LYS A 207 -27.23 8.87 6.86
N ILE A 208 -26.35 8.48 5.95
CA ILE A 208 -25.10 7.78 6.30
C ILE A 208 -24.00 8.82 6.42
N GLU A 209 -23.22 8.71 7.48
CA GLU A 209 -21.93 9.36 7.68
C GLU A 209 -20.85 8.28 7.62
N VAL A 210 -19.87 8.48 6.76
CA VAL A 210 -18.68 7.62 6.66
C VAL A 210 -17.56 8.31 7.41
N LEU A 211 -17.03 7.66 8.44
CA LEU A 211 -15.97 8.21 9.29
C LEU A 211 -14.69 7.38 9.18
N VAL A 212 -13.55 8.06 9.22
CA VAL A 212 -12.23 7.43 9.44
C VAL A 212 -11.71 7.96 10.77
N ALA A 213 -11.53 7.07 11.74
CA ALA A 213 -11.44 7.41 13.15
C ALA A 213 -12.60 8.33 13.57
N ASN A 214 -12.31 9.61 13.85
CA ASN A 214 -13.32 10.61 14.23
C ASN A 214 -13.60 11.64 13.13
N THR A 215 -13.01 11.48 11.94
CA THR A 215 -13.16 12.42 10.83
C THR A 215 -14.22 11.94 9.86
N LYS A 216 -15.30 12.71 9.68
CA LYS A 216 -16.33 12.43 8.67
C LYS A 216 -15.79 12.77 7.28
N VAL A 217 -15.72 11.78 6.40
CA VAL A 217 -15.15 11.91 5.05
C VAL A 217 -16.22 12.02 3.95
N LEU A 218 -17.44 11.55 4.25
CA LEU A 218 -18.59 11.63 3.36
C LEU A 218 -19.89 11.59 4.17
N GLU A 219 -20.92 12.27 3.70
CA GLU A 219 -22.29 12.05 4.14
C GLU A 219 -23.28 12.12 2.99
N PHE A 220 -24.39 11.38 3.09
CA PHE A 220 -25.47 11.41 2.10
C PHE A 220 -26.79 10.91 2.68
N ILE A 221 -27.91 11.38 2.09
CA ILE A 221 -29.26 10.89 2.43
C ILE A 221 -29.45 9.48 1.86
N VAL A 222 -29.93 8.56 2.69
CA VAL A 222 -30.19 7.17 2.31
C VAL A 222 -31.34 7.11 1.29
N ARG A 223 -31.14 6.35 0.21
CA ARG A 223 -32.20 5.97 -0.72
C ARG A 223 -32.18 4.45 -0.90
N PRO A 224 -33.32 3.75 -0.83
CA PRO A 224 -33.35 2.28 -0.90
C PRO A 224 -32.85 1.65 -2.20
N SER A 225 -32.66 2.43 -3.27
CA SER A 225 -32.23 1.91 -4.56
C SER A 225 -30.78 1.39 -4.52
N MET A 226 -30.58 0.13 -4.90
CA MET A 226 -29.24 -0.49 -4.97
C MET A 226 -28.32 0.18 -5.98
N ALA A 227 -28.84 0.81 -7.03
CA ALA A 227 -28.01 1.57 -7.96
C ALA A 227 -27.39 2.79 -7.25
N TYR A 228 -28.21 3.51 -6.47
CA TYR A 228 -27.76 4.66 -5.70
C TYR A 228 -26.80 4.27 -4.57
N LEU A 229 -27.10 3.19 -3.83
CA LEU A 229 -26.21 2.73 -2.76
C LEU A 229 -24.82 2.33 -3.30
N ARG A 230 -24.76 1.65 -4.46
CA ARG A 230 -23.49 1.30 -5.12
C ARG A 230 -22.72 2.52 -5.62
N GLU A 231 -23.42 3.52 -6.13
CA GLU A 231 -22.80 4.79 -6.52
C GLU A 231 -22.17 5.49 -5.30
N MET A 232 -22.95 5.64 -4.22
CA MET A 232 -22.46 6.26 -2.99
C MET A 232 -21.33 5.45 -2.35
N LYS A 233 -21.34 4.12 -2.49
CA LYS A 233 -20.26 3.24 -2.03
C LYS A 233 -18.96 3.57 -2.74
N ASN A 234 -18.98 3.72 -4.07
CA ASN A 234 -17.79 4.06 -4.84
C ASN A 234 -17.19 5.39 -4.36
N TYR A 235 -18.03 6.42 -4.14
CA TYR A 235 -17.57 7.68 -3.57
C TYR A 235 -17.00 7.51 -2.16
N ALA A 236 -17.66 6.73 -1.31
CA ALA A 236 -17.20 6.47 0.05
C ALA A 236 -15.83 5.81 0.08
N ILE A 237 -15.61 4.76 -0.73
CA ILE A 237 -14.33 4.05 -0.81
C ILE A 237 -13.20 5.00 -1.20
N LEU A 238 -13.40 5.80 -2.25
CA LEU A 238 -12.40 6.77 -2.70
C LEU A 238 -12.05 7.80 -1.62
N ARG A 239 -13.05 8.34 -0.91
CA ARG A 239 -12.85 9.29 0.18
C ARG A 239 -12.11 8.67 1.36
N VAL A 240 -12.43 7.42 1.70
CA VAL A 240 -11.77 6.68 2.79
C VAL A 240 -10.31 6.39 2.46
N ILE A 241 -9.99 5.89 1.26
CA ILE A 241 -8.61 5.62 0.84
C ILE A 241 -7.78 6.90 0.93
N LYS A 242 -8.28 7.99 0.33
CA LYS A 242 -7.61 9.29 0.38
C LYS A 242 -7.36 9.77 1.81
N GLN A 243 -8.34 9.62 2.69
CA GLN A 243 -8.18 10.04 4.09
C GLN A 243 -7.16 9.17 4.84
N LEU A 244 -7.18 7.85 4.63
CA LEU A 244 -6.21 6.94 5.24
C LEU A 244 -4.77 7.28 4.81
N GLU A 245 -4.56 7.59 3.53
CA GLU A 245 -3.26 8.03 3.02
C GLU A 245 -2.78 9.34 3.67
N LEU A 246 -3.67 10.32 3.81
CA LEU A 246 -3.36 11.58 4.48
C LEU A 246 -2.96 11.35 5.94
N MET A 247 -3.72 10.52 6.67
CA MET A 247 -3.42 10.19 8.06
C MET A 247 -2.09 9.43 8.21
N ASN A 248 -1.76 8.53 7.29
CA ASN A 248 -0.48 7.81 7.28
C ASN A 248 0.72 8.76 7.03
N LYS A 249 0.58 9.75 6.14
CA LYS A 249 1.63 10.76 5.89
C LYS A 249 1.90 11.62 7.13
N ASN A 250 0.85 12.00 7.84
CA ASN A 250 0.97 12.82 9.06
C ASN A 250 1.69 12.07 10.18
N GLN A 251 1.42 10.77 10.38
CA GLN A 251 2.12 9.97 11.38
C GLN A 251 3.63 9.89 11.13
N ASN A 252 4.03 9.71 9.87
CA ASN A 252 5.46 9.65 9.51
C ASN A 252 6.19 10.97 9.74
N THR A 253 5.49 12.11 9.69
CA THR A 253 6.10 13.43 9.93
C THR A 253 6.33 13.68 11.42
N VAL A 254 5.45 13.18 12.29
CA VAL A 254 5.56 13.37 13.74
C VAL A 254 6.65 12.50 14.38
N GLN A 255 7.01 11.35 13.78
CA GLN A 255 8.06 10.47 14.30
C GLN A 255 9.51 10.96 14.03
N HIS A 256 9.68 12.07 13.31
CA HIS A 256 11.00 12.62 12.98
C HIS A 256 11.37 13.90 13.77
N TYR A 257 10.67 14.20 14.86
CA TYR A 257 10.99 15.29 15.78
C TYR A 257 11.38 14.78 17.17
#